data_AF-A0A5S9F5C8-F1
#
_entry.id   AF-A0A5S9F5C8-F1
#
_cell.length_a   1.000
_cell.length_b   1.000
_cell.length_c   1.000
_cell.angle_alpha   90.00
_cell.angle_beta   90.00
_cell.angle_gamma   90.00
#
_symmetry.space_group_name_H-M   'P 1'
#
loop_
_entity.id
_entity.type
_entity.pdbx_description
1 polymer ?
#
loop_
_entity_poly.entity_id
_entity_poly.type
_entity_poly.pdbx_seq_one_letter_code
_entity_poly.pdbx_strand_id
1 'polypeptide(L)'
;MYALFISDLAGVWVEIFGAICVLSIGWLWGRWRSGVAWKQKRFTNRVVLSLNSLTYKEVESEGKTTKRPVLQLRTIFERDAIYVFQNEIMAEILNKCIKQVKPSDCLVHFAKEDSWYMLNAILNQICERFADGILKKDMGMPIETRWYTFCVTYELEGAIRTHKPRVMIMEKEAFENFPDDDPENFVLEAETHTTRVKTLQHLKKQRQKYPHLFMDIQLSF
;
A
#
# COMPACT_ATOMS: atom_id res chain seq x y z
N MET A 1 34.91 -16.45 53.50
CA MET A 1 33.74 -16.93 52.74
C MET A 1 32.70 -15.83 52.49
N TYR A 2 32.31 -15.02 53.49
CA TYR A 2 31.38 -13.89 53.31
C TYR A 2 31.88 -12.75 52.39
N ALA A 3 33.16 -12.40 52.43
CA ALA A 3 33.70 -11.31 51.61
C ALA A 3 33.70 -11.62 50.09
N LEU A 4 33.90 -12.89 49.71
CA LEU A 4 33.81 -13.36 48.33
C LEU A 4 32.36 -13.32 47.81
N PHE A 5 31.39 -13.59 48.69
CA PHE A 5 29.97 -13.58 48.32
C PHE A 5 29.45 -12.15 48.06
N ILE A 6 29.96 -11.14 48.78
CA ILE A 6 29.57 -9.73 48.60
C ILE A 6 30.17 -9.14 47.32
N SER A 7 31.40 -9.51 46.96
CA SER A 7 32.01 -9.06 45.68
C SER A 7 31.29 -9.64 44.47
N ASP A 8 30.85 -10.90 44.55
CA ASP A 8 30.08 -11.55 43.48
C ASP A 8 28.70 -10.91 43.31
N LEU A 9 28.05 -10.54 44.42
CA LEU A 9 26.76 -9.84 44.37
C LEU A 9 26.88 -8.45 43.72
N ALA A 10 27.96 -7.71 44.02
CA ALA A 10 28.19 -6.40 43.45
C ALA A 10 28.38 -6.44 41.93
N GLY A 11 29.04 -7.47 41.39
CA GLY A 11 29.19 -7.68 39.95
C GLY A 11 27.84 -7.86 39.25
N VAL A 12 26.98 -8.71 39.80
CA VAL A 12 25.64 -8.98 39.25
C VAL A 12 24.78 -7.71 39.22
N TRP A 13 24.85 -6.86 40.25
CA TRP A 13 24.11 -5.59 40.26
C TRP A 13 24.55 -4.61 39.17
N VAL A 14 25.85 -4.57 38.84
CA VAL A 14 26.37 -3.74 37.74
C VAL A 14 25.86 -4.24 36.39
N GLU A 15 25.83 -5.57 36.18
CA GLU A 15 25.29 -6.17 34.96
C GLU A 15 23.79 -5.91 34.81
N ILE A 16 23.01 -6.07 35.89
CA ILE A 16 21.57 -5.78 35.91
C ILE A 16 21.32 -4.30 35.59
N PHE A 17 22.06 -3.40 36.23
CA PHE A 17 21.90 -1.96 35.99
C PHE A 17 22.26 -1.59 34.55
N GLY A 18 23.34 -2.16 34.01
CA GLY A 18 23.71 -2.00 32.61
C GLY A 18 22.60 -2.45 31.65
N ALA A 19 22.01 -3.63 31.89
CA ALA A 19 20.89 -4.13 31.11
C ALA A 19 19.65 -3.20 31.19
N ILE A 20 19.32 -2.72 32.39
CA ILE A 20 18.20 -1.77 32.59
C ILE A 20 18.44 -0.47 31.83
N CYS A 21 19.66 0.08 31.86
CA CYS A 21 20.01 1.29 31.12
C CYS A 21 19.84 1.10 29.61
N VAL A 22 20.37 0.00 29.04
CA VAL A 22 20.25 -0.29 27.60
C VAL A 22 18.78 -0.44 27.20
N LEU A 23 17.99 -1.18 27.97
CA LEU A 23 16.55 -1.35 27.72
C LEU A 23 15.79 -0.02 27.80
N SER A 24 16.12 0.82 28.79
CA SER A 24 15.48 2.12 28.99
C SER A 24 15.78 3.07 27.84
N ILE A 25 17.03 3.11 27.36
CA ILE A 25 17.45 3.92 26.21
C ILE A 25 16.71 3.44 24.94
N GLY A 26 16.68 2.13 24.70
CA GLY A 26 15.98 1.55 23.56
C GLY A 26 14.48 1.87 23.58
N TRP A 27 13.83 1.76 24.75
CA TRP A 27 12.42 2.09 24.92
C TRP A 27 12.12 3.57 24.68
N LEU A 28 12.92 4.48 25.27
CA LEU A 28 12.77 5.92 25.07
C LEU A 28 12.94 6.31 23.60
N TRP A 29 13.95 5.76 22.93
CA TRP A 29 14.20 6.00 21.51
C TRP A 29 13.05 5.51 20.63
N GLY A 30 12.56 4.29 20.87
CA GLY A 30 11.41 3.72 20.16
C GLY A 30 10.14 4.56 20.33
N ARG A 31 9.86 5.02 21.56
CA ARG A 31 8.71 5.87 21.88
C ARG A 31 8.81 7.24 21.21
N TRP A 32 10.00 7.87 21.23
CA TRP A 32 10.24 9.14 20.55
C TRP A 32 10.04 9.03 19.04
N ARG A 33 10.66 8.04 18.40
CA ARG A 33 10.52 7.78 16.95
C ARG A 33 9.06 7.55 16.56
N SER A 34 8.32 6.76 17.35
CA SER A 34 6.89 6.50 17.15
C SER A 34 6.05 7.78 17.30
N GLY A 35 6.39 8.62 18.28
CA GLY A 35 5.76 9.93 18.47
C GLY A 35 5.99 10.90 17.30
N VAL A 36 7.21 10.93 16.75
CA VAL A 36 7.53 11.73 15.55
C VAL A 36 6.74 11.24 14.34
N ALA A 37 6.71 9.92 14.09
CA ALA A 37 5.94 9.34 12.99
C ALA A 37 4.43 9.64 13.12
N TRP A 38 3.88 9.56 14.34
CA TRP A 38 2.49 9.90 14.62
C TRP A 38 2.17 11.38 14.38
N LYS A 39 3.08 12.29 14.79
CA LYS A 39 2.93 13.73 14.54
C LYS A 39 2.99 14.06 13.05
N GLN A 40 3.88 13.39 12.31
CA GLN A 40 4.04 13.59 10.86
C GLN A 40 2.97 12.89 10.02
N LYS A 41 2.17 11.98 10.61
CA LYS A 41 1.16 11.15 9.90
C LYS A 41 1.73 10.42 8.68
N ARG A 42 3.03 10.09 8.73
CA ARG A 42 3.75 9.34 7.70
C ARG A 42 3.94 7.91 8.21
N PHE A 43 3.20 6.98 7.62
CA PHE A 43 3.30 5.56 7.95
C PHE A 43 3.94 4.82 6.76
N THR A 44 5.20 5.14 6.45
CA THR A 44 5.93 4.55 5.32
C THR A 44 6.25 3.08 5.53
N ASN A 45 6.18 2.61 6.78
CA ASN A 45 6.36 1.23 7.16
C ASN A 45 5.10 0.37 6.97
N ARG A 46 3.96 0.94 6.54
CA ARG A 46 2.72 0.19 6.33
C ARG A 46 2.25 0.34 4.89
N VAL A 47 1.94 -0.79 4.26
CA VAL A 47 1.47 -0.88 2.89
C VAL A 47 -0.01 -1.20 2.91
N VAL A 48 -0.78 -0.44 2.12
CA VAL A 48 -2.22 -0.64 1.97
C VAL A 48 -2.50 -1.24 0.60
N LEU A 49 -3.17 -2.39 0.52
CA LEU A 49 -3.75 -2.87 -0.73
C LEU A 49 -5.16 -2.31 -0.86
N SER A 50 -5.37 -1.42 -1.82
CA SER A 50 -6.66 -0.81 -2.11
C SER A 50 -7.21 -1.28 -3.45
N LEU A 51 -8.42 -1.85 -3.41
CA LEU A 51 -9.25 -2.13 -4.57
C LEU A 51 -9.95 -0.85 -5.01
N ASN A 52 -9.79 -0.52 -6.29
CA ASN A 52 -10.43 0.59 -6.95
C ASN A 52 -11.40 0.00 -7.97
N SER A 53 -12.70 0.23 -7.78
CA SER A 53 -13.75 -0.29 -8.65
C SER A 53 -14.47 0.86 -9.33
N LEU A 54 -14.65 0.75 -10.64
CA LEU A 54 -15.42 1.69 -11.43
C LEU A 54 -16.78 1.08 -11.74
N THR A 55 -17.83 1.79 -11.33
CA THR A 55 -19.22 1.44 -11.65
C THR A 55 -19.88 2.65 -12.32
N TYR A 56 -21.11 2.48 -12.82
CA TYR A 56 -21.86 3.58 -13.44
C TYR A 56 -23.21 3.70 -12.76
N LYS A 57 -23.61 4.93 -12.42
CA LYS A 57 -24.94 5.23 -11.90
C LYS A 57 -25.67 6.16 -12.84
N GLU A 58 -26.96 5.89 -13.01
CA GLU A 58 -27.85 6.82 -13.69
C GLU A 58 -28.17 7.97 -12.74
N VAL A 59 -27.93 9.18 -13.20
CA VAL A 59 -28.21 10.42 -12.49
C VAL A 59 -29.15 11.24 -13.37
N GLU A 60 -30.33 11.51 -12.82
CA GLU A 60 -31.30 12.41 -13.43
C GLU A 60 -30.93 13.86 -13.06
N SER A 61 -30.75 14.69 -14.08
CA SER A 61 -30.53 16.13 -13.91
C SER A 61 -31.24 16.84 -15.04
N GLU A 62 -32.05 17.85 -14.70
CA GLU A 62 -32.78 18.68 -15.68
C GLU A 62 -33.64 17.85 -16.67
N GLY A 63 -34.27 16.77 -16.19
CA GLY A 63 -35.12 15.91 -17.00
C GLY A 63 -34.38 15.00 -17.99
N LYS A 64 -33.04 14.91 -17.90
CA LYS A 64 -32.22 13.97 -18.67
C LYS A 64 -31.53 12.96 -17.75
N THR A 65 -31.64 11.68 -18.11
CA THR A 65 -30.91 10.59 -17.45
C THR A 65 -29.52 10.47 -18.07
N THR A 66 -28.48 10.69 -17.27
CA THR A 66 -27.08 10.55 -17.71
C THR A 66 -26.38 9.48 -16.88
N LYS A 67 -25.53 8.65 -17.52
CA LYS A 67 -24.70 7.70 -16.79
C LYS A 67 -23.42 8.39 -16.34
N ARG A 68 -23.18 8.41 -15.03
CA ARG A 68 -21.96 8.97 -14.44
C ARG A 68 -21.09 7.88 -13.84
N PRO A 69 -19.75 7.96 -14.01
CA PRO A 69 -18.84 7.03 -13.38
C PRO A 69 -18.82 7.22 -11.86
N VAL A 70 -18.75 6.10 -11.14
CA VAL A 70 -18.69 6.05 -9.68
C VAL A 70 -17.45 5.27 -9.28
N LEU A 71 -16.52 5.94 -8.61
CA LEU A 71 -15.30 5.35 -8.12
C LEU A 71 -15.47 4.88 -6.67
N GLN A 72 -15.40 3.57 -6.46
CA GLN A 72 -15.49 2.95 -5.15
C GLN A 72 -14.11 2.50 -4.69
N LEU A 73 -13.75 2.87 -3.46
CA LEU A 73 -12.46 2.56 -2.88
C LEU A 73 -12.64 1.63 -1.68
N ARG A 74 -12.02 0.45 -1.72
CA ARG A 74 -12.06 -0.53 -0.62
C ARG A 74 -10.65 -0.96 -0.25
N THR A 75 -10.39 -1.08 1.05
CA THR A 75 -9.10 -1.62 1.53
C THR A 75 -9.24 -3.13 1.67
N ILE A 76 -8.40 -3.89 0.95
CA ILE A 76 -8.33 -5.35 1.09
C ILE A 76 -7.51 -5.70 2.35
N PHE A 77 -6.35 -5.05 2.52
CA PHE A 77 -5.58 -5.15 3.76
C PHE A 77 -4.67 -3.94 3.97
N GLU A 78 -4.25 -3.76 5.22
CA GLU A 78 -3.12 -2.90 5.61
C GLU A 78 -2.17 -3.74 6.47
N ARG A 79 -0.90 -3.86 6.05
CA ARG A 79 0.12 -4.66 6.72
C ARG A 79 1.44 -3.89 6.78
N ASP A 80 2.34 -4.29 7.67
CA ASP A 80 3.68 -3.68 7.68
C ASP A 80 4.46 -4.13 6.43
N ALA A 81 5.28 -3.22 5.90
CA ALA A 81 5.99 -3.39 4.65
C ALA A 81 6.86 -4.66 4.65
N ILE A 82 7.45 -5.02 5.79
CA ILE A 82 8.26 -6.23 5.93
C ILE A 82 7.47 -7.51 5.67
N TYR A 83 6.18 -7.55 6.04
CA TYR A 83 5.32 -8.71 5.78
C TYR A 83 4.83 -8.75 4.33
N VAL A 84 4.74 -7.60 3.66
CA VAL A 84 4.35 -7.55 2.25
C VAL A 84 5.54 -7.89 1.34
N PHE A 85 6.73 -7.37 1.65
CA PHE A 85 7.92 -7.46 0.82
C PHE A 85 8.90 -8.56 1.24
N GLN A 86 8.46 -9.49 2.12
CA GLN A 86 9.16 -10.72 2.55
C GLN A 86 10.51 -10.54 3.26
N ASN A 87 11.23 -9.44 3.08
CA ASN A 87 12.50 -9.14 3.73
C ASN A 87 12.71 -7.63 3.96
N GLU A 88 13.71 -7.31 4.78
CA GLU A 88 14.05 -5.92 5.15
C GLU A 88 14.62 -5.11 3.97
N ILE A 89 15.41 -5.74 3.09
CA ILE A 89 16.05 -5.08 1.95
C ILE A 89 15.00 -4.48 1.01
N MET A 90 13.94 -5.23 0.69
CA MET A 90 12.86 -4.76 -0.17
C MET A 90 12.04 -3.66 0.50
N ALA A 91 11.82 -3.73 1.83
CA ALA A 91 11.21 -2.65 2.57
C ALA A 91 12.09 -1.38 2.58
N GLU A 92 13.41 -1.51 2.61
CA GLU A 92 14.33 -0.39 2.45
C GLU A 92 14.29 0.21 1.05
N ILE A 93 14.27 -0.61 0.00
CA ILE A 93 14.13 -0.18 -1.40
C ILE A 93 12.84 0.64 -1.54
N LEU A 94 11.71 0.13 -1.05
CA LEU A 94 10.45 0.87 -1.04
C LEU A 94 10.59 2.24 -0.35
N ASN A 95 11.16 2.27 0.86
CA ASN A 95 11.35 3.52 1.60
C ASN A 95 12.27 4.50 0.88
N LYS A 96 13.30 4.02 0.18
CA LYS A 96 14.18 4.85 -0.66
C LYS A 96 13.42 5.44 -1.85
N CYS A 97 12.62 4.64 -2.56
CA CYS A 97 11.83 5.08 -3.70
C CYS A 97 10.73 6.07 -3.29
N ILE A 98 10.02 5.83 -2.18
CA ILE A 98 8.98 6.73 -1.66
C ILE A 98 9.51 8.14 -1.39
N LYS A 99 10.75 8.27 -0.89
CA LYS A 99 11.37 9.58 -0.63
C LYS A 99 11.62 10.40 -1.89
N GLN A 100 11.62 9.76 -3.07
CA GLN A 100 11.86 10.39 -4.37
C GLN A 100 10.57 10.75 -5.10
N VAL A 101 9.42 10.31 -4.57
CA VAL A 101 8.09 10.59 -5.14
C VAL A 101 7.80 12.09 -5.09
N LYS A 102 7.22 12.61 -6.17
CA LYS A 102 6.87 14.03 -6.30
C LYS A 102 5.34 14.20 -6.17
N PRO A 103 4.84 15.36 -5.73
CA PRO A 103 3.39 15.60 -5.66
C PRO A 103 2.66 15.31 -6.97
N SER A 104 3.24 15.71 -8.11
CA SER A 104 2.67 15.51 -9.45
C SER A 104 2.82 14.10 -10.02
N ASP A 105 3.57 13.22 -9.37
CA ASP A 105 3.81 11.85 -9.83
C ASP A 105 3.80 10.90 -8.66
N CYS A 106 2.63 10.33 -8.38
CA CYS A 106 2.41 9.45 -7.24
C CYS A 106 2.90 8.01 -7.48
N LEU A 107 3.36 7.65 -8.67
CA LEU A 107 3.89 6.31 -8.96
C LEU A 107 5.22 6.12 -8.22
N VAL A 108 5.38 5.00 -7.52
CA VAL A 108 6.66 4.66 -6.90
C VAL A 108 7.55 4.03 -7.97
N HIS A 109 8.63 4.72 -8.32
CA HIS A 109 9.59 4.26 -9.32
C HIS A 109 10.64 3.36 -8.68
N PHE A 110 10.61 2.08 -9.03
CA PHE A 110 11.66 1.11 -8.71
C PHE A 110 12.68 1.06 -9.85
N ALA A 111 13.91 0.62 -9.55
CA ALA A 111 14.86 0.28 -10.60
C ALA A 111 14.30 -0.89 -11.43
N LYS A 112 14.63 -0.96 -12.73
CA LYS A 112 14.01 -1.93 -13.64
C LYS A 112 14.31 -3.37 -13.22
N GLU A 113 15.53 -3.58 -12.75
CA GLU A 113 16.04 -4.82 -12.16
C GLU A 113 15.32 -5.26 -10.88
N ASP A 114 14.87 -4.31 -10.06
CA ASP A 114 14.17 -4.58 -8.79
C ASP A 114 12.66 -4.71 -8.97
N SER A 115 12.11 -4.06 -10.00
CA SER A 115 10.65 -3.88 -10.17
C SER A 115 9.89 -5.19 -10.19
N TRP A 116 10.42 -6.21 -10.88
CA TRP A 116 9.80 -7.52 -10.93
C TRP A 116 9.72 -8.16 -9.53
N TYR A 117 10.80 -8.12 -8.76
CA TYR A 117 10.82 -8.68 -7.40
C TYR A 117 9.85 -7.95 -6.48
N MET A 118 9.84 -6.60 -6.54
CA MET A 118 8.94 -5.77 -5.74
C MET A 118 7.46 -6.08 -6.03
N LEU A 119 7.10 -6.17 -7.30
CA LEU A 119 5.72 -6.48 -7.71
C LEU A 119 5.36 -7.95 -7.47
N ASN A 120 6.31 -8.87 -7.62
CA ASN A 120 6.06 -10.30 -7.37
C ASN A 120 5.82 -10.59 -5.88
N ALA A 121 6.50 -9.89 -4.97
CA ALA A 121 6.20 -10.01 -3.53
C ALA A 121 4.76 -9.58 -3.22
N ILE A 122 4.29 -8.50 -3.85
CA ILE A 122 2.90 -8.04 -3.74
C ILE A 122 1.94 -9.06 -4.39
N LEU A 123 2.27 -9.59 -5.57
CA LEU A 123 1.49 -10.62 -6.25
C LEU A 123 1.25 -11.83 -5.35
N ASN A 124 2.29 -12.30 -4.66
CA ASN A 124 2.17 -13.42 -3.72
C ASN A 124 1.19 -13.11 -2.58
N GLN A 125 1.24 -11.89 -2.02
CA GLN A 125 0.30 -11.46 -0.99
C GLN A 125 -1.14 -11.37 -1.52
N ILE A 126 -1.34 -11.00 -2.78
CA ILE A 126 -2.66 -10.99 -3.41
C ILE A 126 -3.13 -12.44 -3.62
N CYS A 127 -2.30 -13.31 -4.20
CA CYS A 127 -2.64 -14.72 -4.45
C CYS A 127 -3.07 -15.46 -3.17
N GLU A 128 -2.35 -15.24 -2.06
CA GLU A 128 -2.69 -15.83 -0.76
C GLU A 128 -4.12 -15.47 -0.33
N ARG A 129 -4.60 -14.26 -0.63
CA ARG A 129 -5.96 -13.80 -0.27
C ARG A 129 -7.06 -14.37 -1.15
N PHE A 130 -6.74 -14.79 -2.36
CA PHE A 130 -7.68 -15.35 -3.33
C PHE A 130 -7.44 -16.85 -3.58
N ALA A 131 -6.73 -17.51 -2.67
CA ALA A 131 -6.38 -18.93 -2.79
C ALA A 131 -7.63 -19.83 -2.89
N ASP A 132 -8.71 -19.51 -2.17
CA ASP A 132 -9.95 -20.27 -2.20
C ASP A 132 -10.55 -20.36 -3.61
N GLY A 133 -10.52 -19.27 -4.38
CA GLY A 133 -11.03 -19.26 -5.75
C GLY A 133 -10.16 -20.08 -6.70
N ILE A 134 -8.85 -20.10 -6.47
CA ILE A 134 -7.91 -20.95 -7.23
C ILE A 134 -8.18 -22.42 -6.94
N LEU A 135 -8.38 -22.80 -5.67
CA LEU A 135 -8.69 -24.17 -5.29
C LEU A 135 -10.04 -24.63 -5.85
N LYS A 136 -11.07 -23.78 -5.79
CA LYS A 136 -12.37 -24.07 -6.41
C LYS A 136 -12.25 -24.29 -7.92
N LYS A 137 -11.44 -23.48 -8.61
CA LYS A 137 -11.14 -23.65 -10.05
C LYS A 137 -10.53 -25.01 -10.33
N ASP A 138 -9.53 -25.40 -9.55
CA ASP A 138 -8.81 -26.67 -9.68
C ASP A 138 -9.76 -27.87 -9.48
N MET A 139 -10.71 -27.73 -8.55
CA MET A 139 -11.77 -28.71 -8.30
C MET A 139 -12.88 -28.72 -9.37
N GLY A 140 -12.77 -27.92 -10.44
CA GLY A 140 -13.79 -27.84 -11.49
C GLY A 140 -15.10 -27.20 -11.05
N MET A 141 -15.10 -26.45 -9.94
CA MET A 141 -16.29 -25.74 -9.47
C MET A 141 -16.56 -24.50 -10.34
N PRO A 142 -17.83 -24.10 -10.49
CA PRO A 142 -18.16 -22.86 -11.17
C PRO A 142 -17.59 -21.69 -10.38
N ILE A 143 -16.69 -20.94 -11.01
CA ILE A 143 -16.06 -19.74 -10.44
C ILE A 143 -16.05 -18.62 -11.47
N GLU A 144 -15.94 -17.39 -11.00
CA GLU A 144 -15.69 -16.24 -11.86
C GLU A 144 -14.20 -15.94 -11.87
N THR A 145 -13.68 -15.49 -13.02
CA THR A 145 -12.27 -15.14 -13.17
C THR A 145 -12.15 -13.82 -13.91
N ARG A 146 -11.38 -12.88 -13.37
CA ARG A 146 -11.16 -11.56 -13.96
C ARG A 146 -9.69 -11.15 -13.91
N TRP A 147 -9.28 -10.34 -14.86
CA TRP A 147 -7.94 -9.75 -14.89
C TRP A 147 -7.92 -8.44 -14.10
N TYR A 148 -6.88 -8.27 -13.32
CA TYR A 148 -6.61 -7.05 -12.56
C TYR A 148 -5.21 -6.55 -12.88
N THR A 149 -5.02 -5.25 -12.82
CA THR A 149 -3.72 -4.59 -12.89
C THR A 149 -3.45 -3.91 -11.57
N PHE A 150 -2.21 -4.00 -11.09
CA PHE A 150 -1.78 -3.28 -9.90
C PHE A 150 -0.41 -2.61 -10.04
N CYS A 151 -0.20 -1.57 -9.23
CA CYS A 151 1.06 -0.84 -9.09
C CYS A 151 1.20 -0.25 -7.68
N VAL A 152 2.39 0.24 -7.33
CA VAL A 152 2.66 0.88 -6.04
C VAL A 152 2.64 2.40 -6.19
N THR A 153 1.93 3.07 -5.30
CA THR A 153 1.77 4.53 -5.29
C THR A 153 2.10 5.12 -3.93
N TYR A 154 2.42 6.41 -3.90
CA TYR A 154 2.57 7.20 -2.69
C TYR A 154 2.03 8.61 -2.93
N GLU A 155 0.77 8.84 -2.56
CA GLU A 155 0.09 10.11 -2.79
C GLU A 155 0.61 11.18 -1.80
N LEU A 156 1.23 12.24 -2.33
CA LEU A 156 1.71 13.41 -1.57
C LEU A 156 0.80 14.64 -1.69
N GLU A 157 -0.07 14.66 -2.68
CA GLU A 157 -0.95 15.79 -2.99
C GLU A 157 -2.37 15.61 -2.41
N GLY A 158 -3.09 16.72 -2.28
CA GLY A 158 -4.50 16.75 -1.89
C GLY A 158 -4.75 16.87 -0.40
N ALA A 159 -6.02 16.79 0.00
CA ALA A 159 -6.45 16.84 1.40
C ALA A 159 -6.15 15.54 2.19
N ILE A 160 -5.21 14.71 1.70
CA ILE A 160 -4.86 13.43 2.29
C ILE A 160 -4.05 13.68 3.57
N ARG A 161 -4.69 13.47 4.72
CA ARG A 161 -4.06 13.66 6.04
C ARG A 161 -2.99 12.62 6.38
N THR A 162 -2.91 11.52 5.63
CA THR A 162 -2.06 10.38 5.98
C THR A 162 -1.38 9.80 4.74
N HIS A 163 -0.06 9.82 4.74
CA HIS A 163 0.74 9.33 3.62
C HIS A 163 1.25 7.92 3.91
N LYS A 164 0.81 6.96 3.11
CA LYS A 164 1.19 5.55 3.17
C LYS A 164 1.44 5.04 1.75
N PRO A 165 2.41 4.13 1.53
CA PRO A 165 2.47 3.40 0.28
C PRO A 165 1.20 2.59 0.07
N ARG A 166 0.63 2.70 -1.13
CA ARG A 166 -0.57 1.97 -1.52
C ARG A 166 -0.32 1.13 -2.74
N VAL A 167 -0.62 -0.15 -2.65
CA VAL A 167 -0.83 -0.97 -3.83
C VAL A 167 -2.24 -0.67 -4.33
N MET A 168 -2.32 -0.05 -5.49
CA MET A 168 -3.58 0.18 -6.16
C MET A 168 -3.85 -0.97 -7.11
N ILE A 169 -4.94 -1.69 -6.89
CA ILE A 169 -5.43 -2.75 -7.78
C ILE A 169 -6.78 -2.35 -8.37
N MET A 170 -6.97 -2.62 -9.66
CA MET A 170 -8.19 -2.33 -10.41
C MET A 170 -8.39 -3.39 -11.48
N GLU A 171 -9.64 -3.68 -11.83
CA GLU A 171 -9.96 -4.57 -12.95
C GLU A 171 -9.34 -4.00 -14.24
N LYS A 172 -8.67 -4.86 -15.01
CA LYS A 172 -7.75 -4.44 -16.07
C LYS A 172 -8.47 -3.66 -17.17
N GLU A 173 -9.63 -4.14 -17.61
CA GLU A 173 -10.42 -3.49 -18.65
C GLU A 173 -10.92 -2.12 -18.17
N ALA A 174 -11.41 -2.03 -16.94
CA ALA A 174 -11.83 -0.77 -16.34
C ALA A 174 -10.66 0.22 -16.14
N PHE A 175 -9.46 -0.27 -15.83
CA PHE A 175 -8.27 0.58 -15.72
C PHE A 175 -7.81 1.12 -17.08
N GLU A 176 -7.80 0.27 -18.11
CA GLU A 176 -7.41 0.65 -19.47
C GLU A 176 -8.43 1.61 -20.10
N ASN A 177 -9.71 1.43 -19.78
CA ASN A 177 -10.80 2.29 -20.21
C ASN A 177 -11.18 3.36 -19.18
N PHE A 178 -10.30 3.66 -18.21
CA PHE A 178 -10.61 4.64 -17.18
C PHE A 178 -10.90 6.01 -17.81
N PRO A 179 -12.01 6.70 -17.46
CA PRO A 179 -12.40 7.95 -18.10
C PRO A 179 -11.36 9.06 -17.88
N ASP A 180 -11.06 9.80 -18.95
CA ASP A 180 -10.20 11.01 -18.91
C ASP A 180 -11.01 12.29 -18.63
N ASP A 181 -12.28 12.15 -18.24
CA ASP A 181 -13.20 13.25 -17.90
C ASP A 181 -12.72 14.07 -16.69
N ASP A 182 -13.25 15.28 -16.54
CA ASP A 182 -13.06 16.08 -15.32
C ASP A 182 -13.48 15.28 -14.07
N PRO A 183 -12.66 15.24 -13.00
CA PRO A 183 -13.04 14.64 -11.72
C PRO A 183 -14.39 15.10 -11.17
N GLU A 184 -14.87 16.29 -11.52
CA GLU A 184 -16.21 16.78 -11.13
C GLU A 184 -17.36 15.98 -11.75
N ASN A 185 -17.11 15.25 -12.85
CA ASN A 185 -18.10 14.38 -13.48
C ASN A 185 -18.27 13.02 -12.78
N PHE A 186 -17.40 12.70 -11.83
CA PHE A 186 -17.49 11.47 -11.05
C PHE A 186 -18.46 11.64 -9.88
N VAL A 187 -19.25 10.60 -9.62
CA VAL A 187 -19.98 10.49 -8.35
C VAL A 187 -19.01 9.93 -7.31
N LEU A 188 -18.64 10.78 -6.35
CA LEU A 188 -17.64 10.44 -5.33
C LEU A 188 -18.31 10.11 -3.99
N GLU A 189 -17.81 9.07 -3.30
CA GLU A 189 -18.25 8.76 -1.93
C GLU A 189 -17.79 9.83 -0.92
N ALA A 190 -16.67 10.53 -1.21
CA ALA A 190 -16.15 11.63 -0.41
C ALA A 190 -15.37 12.61 -1.30
N GLU A 191 -15.33 13.90 -0.94
CA GLU A 191 -14.61 14.94 -1.69
C GLU A 191 -13.13 14.62 -1.91
N THR A 192 -12.50 13.95 -0.94
CA THR A 192 -11.09 13.53 -1.01
C THR A 192 -10.81 12.51 -2.13
N HIS A 193 -11.84 11.85 -2.68
CA HIS A 193 -11.69 10.88 -3.76
C HIS A 193 -11.39 11.54 -5.12
N THR A 194 -11.55 12.86 -5.25
CA THR A 194 -11.10 13.63 -6.43
C THR A 194 -9.62 13.40 -6.73
N THR A 195 -8.78 13.35 -5.70
CA THR A 195 -7.34 13.08 -5.83
C THR A 195 -7.08 11.69 -6.39
N ARG A 196 -7.94 10.72 -6.04
CA ARG A 196 -7.82 9.34 -6.53
C ARG A 196 -8.20 9.20 -8.00
N VAL A 197 -9.22 9.93 -8.46
CA VAL A 197 -9.58 9.99 -9.89
C VAL A 197 -8.39 10.50 -10.71
N LYS A 198 -7.83 11.65 -10.31
CA LYS A 198 -6.63 12.23 -10.97
C LYS A 198 -5.45 11.26 -10.96
N THR A 199 -5.25 10.57 -9.84
CA THR A 199 -4.22 9.53 -9.71
C THR A 199 -4.42 8.41 -10.72
N LEU A 200 -5.62 7.84 -10.83
CA LEU A 200 -5.90 6.75 -11.78
C LEU A 200 -5.71 7.19 -13.25
N GLN A 201 -6.15 8.40 -13.60
CA GLN A 201 -5.92 8.99 -14.93
C GLN A 201 -4.43 9.16 -15.23
N HIS A 202 -3.65 9.62 -14.25
CA HIS A 202 -2.20 9.72 -14.38
C HIS A 202 -1.54 8.34 -14.53
N LEU A 203 -1.93 7.36 -13.72
CA LEU A 203 -1.40 5.99 -13.77
C LEU A 203 -1.67 5.32 -15.12
N LYS A 204 -2.84 5.54 -15.72
CA LYS A 204 -3.16 5.06 -17.08
C LYS A 204 -2.10 5.52 -18.09
N LYS A 205 -1.69 6.79 -18.02
CA LYS A 205 -0.61 7.36 -18.86
C LYS A 205 0.76 6.80 -18.47
N GLN A 206 1.04 6.65 -17.17
CA GLN A 206 2.32 6.11 -16.70
C GLN A 206 2.53 4.65 -17.10
N ARG A 207 1.48 3.82 -17.20
CA ARG A 207 1.61 2.41 -17.62
C ARG A 207 2.21 2.27 -19.00
N GLN A 208 1.88 3.17 -19.92
CA GLN A 208 2.46 3.18 -21.27
C GLN A 208 3.96 3.52 -21.23
N LYS A 209 4.35 4.45 -20.34
CA LYS A 209 5.74 4.92 -20.23
C LYS A 209 6.63 3.97 -19.43
N TYR A 210 6.10 3.37 -18.38
CA TYR A 210 6.83 2.54 -17.42
C TYR A 210 6.11 1.21 -17.16
N PRO A 211 5.94 0.34 -18.17
CA PRO A 211 5.16 -0.89 -18.03
C PRO A 211 5.72 -1.85 -16.96
N HIS A 212 7.02 -1.79 -16.69
CA HIS A 212 7.69 -2.60 -15.67
C HIS A 212 7.28 -2.26 -14.22
N LEU A 213 6.61 -1.12 -13.99
CA LEU A 213 6.09 -0.71 -12.67
C LEU A 213 4.63 -1.15 -12.43
N PHE A 214 4.06 -1.90 -13.38
CA PHE A 214 2.72 -2.44 -13.34
C PHE A 214 2.79 -3.96 -13.49
N MET A 215 1.87 -4.66 -12.86
CA MET A 215 1.74 -6.11 -13.00
C MET A 215 0.28 -6.49 -13.14
N ASP A 216 0.00 -7.38 -14.10
CA ASP A 216 -1.32 -7.94 -14.32
C ASP A 216 -1.42 -9.29 -13.58
N ILE A 217 -2.59 -9.57 -13.03
CA ILE A 217 -2.90 -10.80 -12.31
C ILE A 217 -4.31 -11.26 -12.63
N GLN A 218 -4.48 -12.56 -12.81
CA GLN A 218 -5.80 -13.17 -12.93
C GLN A 218 -6.28 -13.61 -11.54
N LEU A 219 -7.44 -13.12 -11.10
CA LEU A 219 -8.06 -13.50 -9.83
C LEU A 219 -9.30 -14.36 -10.09
N SER A 220 -9.48 -15.37 -9.25
CA SER A 220 -10.62 -16.28 -9.27
C SER A 220 -11.41 -16.14 -7.96
N PHE A 221 -12.74 -16.14 -8.03
CA PHE A 221 -13.63 -15.99 -6.87
C PHE A 221 -14.96 -16.73 -7.05
#